data_AF-M5WH25-F1
#
_entry.id   AF-M5WH25-F1
#
_cell.length_a   1.000
_cell.length_b   1.000
_cell.length_c   1.000
_cell.angle_alpha   90.00
_cell.angle_beta   90.00
_cell.angle_gamma   90.00
#
_symmetry.space_group_name_H-M   'P 1'
#
loop_
_entity.id
_entity.type
_entity.pdbx_description
1 polymer ?
#
loop_
_entity_poly.entity_id
_entity_poly.type
_entity_poly.pdbx_seq_one_letter_code
_entity_poly.pdbx_strand_id
1 'polypeptide(L)'
;MSFRKDAIWAAISTSAAVWVAGAFPKGVFGGSAGLAPLCLPNGTPSSARNPGLQGINLGRFLIKRVITLVKREMTNISTFATLSPIPGYMQWLLSKLASQSKLSEGEDIQHSPADTSGSTFWENILEPEEERALMDASVEFTSGKNSMEVLFNLLTSPNHEWTSSDKLLSALKPPLMRLCARYLLQEKKRGKALDSVANFHLQNGAMVERINWMADRSEKGLYQSGGIMVNYVYRLGKIEDYARSYFSAGHIHTSSDLSRYVKPLEEPQVTTL
;
A
#
# COMPACT_ATOMS: atom_id res chain seq x y z
N MET A 1 -15.33 35.03 -12.40
CA MET A 1 -14.45 33.98 -12.96
C MET A 1 -14.05 32.91 -11.92
N SER A 2 -14.92 32.61 -10.94
CA SER A 2 -14.63 31.71 -9.79
C SER A 2 -15.12 30.27 -10.01
N PHE A 3 -16.24 30.10 -10.72
CA PHE A 3 -16.96 28.82 -10.88
C PHE A 3 -16.20 27.69 -11.61
N ARG A 4 -15.10 27.97 -12.34
CA ARG A 4 -14.32 26.93 -13.04
C ARG A 4 -13.18 26.33 -12.22
N LYS A 5 -12.81 26.95 -11.08
CA LYS A 5 -11.75 26.43 -10.21
C LYS A 5 -12.29 25.26 -9.38
N ASP A 6 -13.52 25.37 -8.88
CA ASP A 6 -14.13 24.39 -7.97
C ASP A 6 -14.42 23.04 -8.65
N ALA A 7 -14.79 23.06 -9.93
CA ALA A 7 -15.03 21.84 -10.70
C ALA A 7 -13.75 21.01 -10.97
N ILE A 8 -12.60 21.66 -11.08
CA ILE A 8 -11.30 20.98 -11.28
C ILE A 8 -10.85 20.33 -9.96
N TRP A 9 -11.10 20.99 -8.83
CA TRP A 9 -10.81 20.45 -7.50
C TRP A 9 -11.76 19.29 -7.11
N ALA A 10 -13.05 19.40 -7.43
CA ALA A 10 -14.04 18.34 -7.17
C ALA A 10 -13.76 17.04 -7.94
N ALA A 11 -13.22 17.11 -9.16
CA ALA A 11 -12.88 15.93 -9.97
C ALA A 11 -11.67 15.13 -9.43
N ILE A 12 -10.80 15.77 -8.65
CA ILE A 12 -9.65 15.13 -7.98
C ILE A 12 -10.08 14.46 -6.67
N SER A 13 -11.14 14.98 -6.03
CA SER A 13 -11.59 14.59 -4.70
C SER A 13 -12.24 13.21 -4.57
N THR A 14 -12.56 12.51 -5.67
CA THR A 14 -13.31 11.23 -5.58
C THR A 14 -12.44 9.97 -5.65
N SER A 15 -11.12 10.04 -5.86
CA SER A 15 -10.25 8.84 -5.77
C SER A 15 -8.77 9.04 -5.43
N ALA A 16 -8.20 10.26 -5.43
CA ALA A 16 -6.84 10.48 -4.96
C ALA A 16 -6.60 11.97 -4.72
N ALA A 17 -6.21 12.37 -3.51
CA ALA A 17 -5.70 13.72 -3.29
C ALA A 17 -4.40 13.88 -4.10
N VAL A 18 -4.40 14.74 -5.11
CA VAL A 18 -3.20 15.13 -5.87
C VAL A 18 -2.54 16.28 -5.13
N TRP A 19 -1.34 16.05 -4.62
CA TRP A 19 -0.50 17.04 -3.97
C TRP A 19 0.55 17.54 -4.97
N VAL A 20 0.60 18.86 -5.15
CA VAL A 20 1.62 19.51 -5.96
C VAL A 20 2.82 19.79 -5.04
N ALA A 21 3.89 19.01 -5.15
CA ALA A 21 5.12 19.23 -4.41
C ALA A 21 5.93 20.35 -5.08
N GLY A 22 5.53 21.61 -4.85
CA GLY A 22 6.40 22.76 -5.04
C GLY A 22 7.30 22.93 -3.81
N ALA A 23 8.55 22.44 -3.91
CA ALA A 23 9.63 22.62 -2.93
C ALA A 23 9.43 21.99 -1.54
N PHE A 24 9.89 20.74 -1.36
CA PHE A 24 10.29 20.25 -0.04
C PHE A 24 11.82 20.08 -0.01
N PRO A 25 12.55 20.71 0.93
CA PRO A 25 13.95 20.39 1.16
C PRO A 25 14.07 18.94 1.62
N LYS A 26 15.13 18.25 1.19
CA LYS A 26 15.48 16.93 1.72
C LYS A 26 15.64 17.04 3.24
N GLY A 27 14.80 16.36 4.03
CA GLY A 27 15.09 16.11 5.45
C GLY A 27 14.03 16.46 6.50
N VAL A 28 12.81 16.90 6.16
CA VAL A 28 11.79 17.22 7.19
C VAL A 28 10.51 16.44 6.91
N PHE A 29 10.31 15.31 7.58
CA PHE A 29 8.99 14.81 8.02
C PHE A 29 9.20 13.61 8.97
N GLY A 30 9.72 13.91 10.15
CA GLY A 30 9.52 13.12 11.36
C GLY A 30 9.00 14.08 12.42
N GLY A 31 7.70 14.10 12.65
CA GLY A 31 7.09 15.00 13.64
C GLY A 31 5.79 15.63 13.16
N SER A 32 4.75 15.44 13.97
CA SER A 32 3.44 16.06 13.83
C SER A 32 3.54 17.59 13.85
N ALA A 33 3.50 18.21 12.68
CA ALA A 33 3.20 19.63 12.57
C ALA A 33 2.55 19.93 11.20
N GLY A 34 1.22 20.12 11.23
CA GLY A 34 0.49 21.02 10.34
C GLY A 34 0.44 20.67 8.85
N LEU A 35 -0.36 19.67 8.47
CA LEU A 35 -1.06 19.67 7.18
C LEU A 35 -2.56 19.85 7.47
N ALA A 36 -3.04 21.09 7.40
CA ALA A 36 -4.47 21.35 7.56
C ALA A 36 -5.22 20.87 6.30
N PRO A 37 -6.27 20.05 6.43
CA PRO A 37 -7.18 19.81 5.32
C PRO A 37 -7.97 21.10 5.08
N LEU A 38 -8.00 21.60 3.85
CA LEU A 38 -8.95 22.65 3.49
C LEU A 38 -10.33 21.98 3.29
N CYS A 39 -11.03 21.71 4.40
CA CYS A 39 -12.43 21.29 4.36
C CYS A 39 -13.29 22.44 3.85
N LEU A 40 -14.04 22.21 2.76
CA LEU A 40 -15.16 23.07 2.40
C LEU A 40 -16.30 22.85 3.41
N PRO A 41 -16.97 23.93 3.88
CA PRO A 41 -18.09 23.82 4.80
C PRO A 41 -19.31 23.35 3.98
N ASN A 42 -19.65 22.07 4.11
CA ASN A 42 -21.00 21.49 4.12
C ASN A 42 -20.93 20.03 3.69
N GLY A 43 -21.25 19.14 4.64
CA GLY A 43 -21.28 17.71 4.42
C GLY A 43 -22.41 17.27 3.49
N THR A 44 -22.04 16.56 2.43
CA THR A 44 -22.87 15.49 1.84
C THR A 44 -21.92 14.42 1.26
N PRO A 45 -22.13 13.12 1.55
CA PRO A 45 -21.28 12.06 1.04
C PRO A 45 -21.73 11.64 -0.36
N SER A 46 -21.02 12.06 -1.41
CA SER A 46 -21.28 11.59 -2.77
C SER A 46 -20.23 10.56 -3.22
N SER A 47 -20.38 9.30 -2.80
CA SER A 47 -19.69 8.17 -3.43
C SER A 47 -20.59 7.55 -4.51
N ALA A 48 -20.64 8.15 -5.70
CA ALA A 48 -21.26 7.56 -6.87
C ALA A 48 -20.17 7.14 -7.86
N ARG A 49 -19.76 5.86 -7.81
CA ARG A 49 -18.98 5.22 -8.87
C ARG A 49 -19.99 4.77 -9.93
N ASN A 50 -20.08 5.46 -11.06
CA ASN A 50 -20.93 5.04 -12.17
C ASN A 50 -20.41 3.72 -12.78
N PRO A 51 -21.20 2.63 -12.80
CA PRO A 51 -20.77 1.34 -13.36
C PRO A 51 -20.50 1.37 -14.88
N GLY A 52 -21.00 2.39 -15.59
CA GLY A 52 -20.95 2.48 -17.07
C GLY A 52 -19.64 2.95 -17.70
N LEU A 53 -18.59 3.23 -16.93
CA LEU A 53 -17.28 3.69 -17.44
C LEU A 53 -16.13 2.72 -17.16
N GLN A 54 -16.45 1.49 -16.73
CA GLN A 54 -15.49 0.42 -16.49
C GLN A 54 -14.88 -0.03 -17.84
N GLY A 55 -13.78 0.61 -18.24
CA GLY A 55 -13.03 0.24 -19.45
C GLY A 55 -12.55 1.41 -20.32
N ILE A 56 -13.11 2.61 -20.15
CA ILE A 56 -12.62 3.79 -20.85
C ILE A 56 -11.53 4.43 -19.99
N ASN A 57 -10.30 4.54 -20.53
CA ASN A 57 -9.09 5.01 -19.84
C ASN A 57 -9.10 6.53 -19.54
N LEU A 58 -10.25 7.08 -19.09
CA LEU A 58 -10.48 8.50 -18.79
C LEU A 58 -9.54 9.04 -17.71
N GLY A 59 -9.14 8.21 -16.76
CA GLY A 59 -8.22 8.59 -15.69
C GLY A 59 -6.85 9.07 -16.17
N ARG A 60 -6.35 8.51 -17.29
CA ARG A 60 -5.09 8.92 -17.90
C ARG A 60 -5.11 10.35 -18.43
N PHE A 61 -6.25 10.76 -18.94
CA PHE A 61 -6.43 12.12 -19.43
C PHE A 61 -6.56 13.11 -18.27
N LEU A 62 -7.16 12.73 -17.14
CA LEU A 62 -7.28 13.61 -15.97
C LEU A 62 -5.91 13.98 -15.39
N ILE A 63 -5.04 13.00 -15.11
CA ILE A 63 -3.72 13.29 -14.53
C ILE A 63 -2.86 14.11 -15.49
N LYS A 64 -2.79 13.73 -16.78
CA LYS A 64 -2.06 14.51 -17.79
C LYS A 64 -2.61 15.93 -17.93
N ARG A 65 -3.93 16.11 -17.86
CA ARG A 65 -4.57 17.44 -17.94
C ARG A 65 -4.23 18.30 -16.72
N VAL A 66 -4.33 17.75 -15.52
CA VAL A 66 -3.98 18.45 -14.27
C VAL A 66 -2.52 18.90 -14.31
N ILE A 67 -1.61 17.98 -14.64
CA ILE A 67 -0.18 18.27 -14.77
C ILE A 67 0.08 19.39 -15.79
N THR A 68 -0.58 19.33 -16.95
CA THR A 68 -0.43 20.34 -18.01
C THR A 68 -0.90 21.72 -17.56
N LEU A 69 -2.02 21.78 -16.83
CA LEU A 69 -2.57 23.04 -16.31
C LEU A 69 -1.65 23.63 -15.24
N VAL A 70 -1.18 22.83 -14.28
CA VAL A 70 -0.28 23.31 -13.23
C VAL A 70 1.04 23.79 -13.82
N LYS A 71 1.62 23.09 -14.79
CA LYS A 71 2.88 23.49 -15.43
C LYS A 71 2.80 24.83 -16.15
N ARG A 72 1.63 25.19 -16.67
CA ARG A 72 1.42 26.50 -17.31
C ARG A 72 1.52 27.66 -16.32
N GLU A 73 1.08 27.44 -15.08
CA GLU A 73 1.04 28.46 -14.03
C GLU A 73 2.29 28.40 -13.12
N MET A 74 2.94 27.24 -13.03
CA MET A 74 4.12 26.97 -12.19
C MET A 74 5.15 26.13 -12.97
N THR A 75 5.98 26.81 -13.76
CA THR A 75 6.90 26.17 -14.73
C THR A 75 8.07 25.41 -14.11
N ASN A 76 8.42 25.72 -12.86
CA ASN A 76 9.51 25.10 -12.11
C ASN A 76 9.13 23.74 -11.49
N ILE A 77 7.85 23.35 -11.50
CA ILE A 77 7.38 22.10 -10.90
C ILE A 77 7.51 20.94 -11.87
N SER A 78 8.32 19.95 -11.50
CA SER A 78 8.63 18.77 -12.31
C SER A 78 8.15 17.45 -11.70
N THR A 79 7.66 17.49 -10.47
CA THR A 79 7.28 16.32 -9.68
C THR A 79 5.94 16.54 -9.01
N PHE A 80 5.04 15.57 -9.14
CA PHE A 80 3.71 15.57 -8.55
C PHE A 80 3.54 14.30 -7.73
N ALA A 81 2.81 14.36 -6.63
CA ALA A 81 2.59 13.20 -5.77
C ALA A 81 1.10 13.04 -5.45
N THR A 82 0.68 11.83 -5.09
CA THR A 82 -0.64 11.61 -4.48
C THR A 82 -0.47 11.08 -3.07
N LEU A 83 -1.53 11.15 -2.26
CA LEU A 83 -1.67 10.34 -1.05
C LEU A 83 -2.90 9.46 -1.25
N SER A 84 -2.67 8.18 -1.49
CA SER A 84 -3.69 7.25 -1.99
C SER A 84 -3.95 6.10 -1.00
N PRO A 85 -5.20 5.62 -0.89
CA PRO A 85 -5.52 4.43 -0.09
C PRO A 85 -4.99 3.15 -0.77
N ILE A 86 -4.94 2.05 -0.01
CA ILE A 86 -4.47 0.73 -0.47
C ILE A 86 -5.59 -0.31 -0.27
N PRO A 87 -6.70 -0.21 -1.02
CA PRO A 87 -7.86 -1.05 -0.77
C PRO A 87 -7.57 -2.53 -1.04
N GLY A 88 -7.79 -3.36 -0.02
CA GLY A 88 -7.66 -4.82 -0.13
C GLY A 88 -6.34 -5.37 0.42
N TYR A 89 -5.44 -4.51 0.91
CA TYR A 89 -4.22 -4.95 1.58
C TYR A 89 -4.54 -5.81 2.82
N MET A 90 -5.42 -5.34 3.71
CA MET A 90 -5.81 -6.12 4.90
C MET A 90 -6.50 -7.43 4.54
N GLN A 91 -7.39 -7.41 3.54
CA GLN A 91 -8.05 -8.63 3.07
C GLN A 91 -7.04 -9.65 2.53
N TRP A 92 -6.04 -9.20 1.77
CA TRP A 92 -4.95 -10.04 1.29
C TRP A 92 -4.15 -10.62 2.45
N LEU A 93 -3.75 -9.79 3.42
CA LEU A 93 -2.96 -10.22 4.57
C LEU A 93 -3.71 -11.24 5.44
N LEU A 94 -4.96 -10.96 5.78
CA LEU A 94 -5.79 -11.86 6.59
C LEU A 94 -6.03 -13.19 5.87
N SER A 95 -6.19 -13.18 4.54
CA SER A 95 -6.27 -14.41 3.75
C SER A 95 -4.98 -15.22 3.82
N LYS A 96 -3.81 -14.58 3.79
CA LYS A 96 -2.52 -15.26 3.92
C LYS A 96 -2.36 -15.90 5.30
N LEU A 97 -2.67 -15.17 6.37
CA LEU A 97 -2.63 -15.67 7.75
C LEU A 97 -3.57 -16.87 7.95
N ALA A 98 -4.82 -16.76 7.47
CA ALA A 98 -5.81 -17.84 7.59
C ALA A 98 -5.47 -19.10 6.77
N SER A 99 -4.72 -18.95 5.67
CA SER A 99 -4.26 -20.11 4.90
C SER A 99 -3.14 -20.87 5.61
N GLN A 100 -2.24 -20.17 6.32
CA GLN A 100 -1.12 -20.80 7.02
C GLN A 100 -1.57 -21.54 8.29
N SER A 101 -2.58 -21.04 9.01
CA SER A 101 -3.09 -21.70 10.23
C SER A 101 -3.72 -23.07 9.94
N LYS A 102 -4.41 -23.23 8.81
CA LYS A 102 -5.04 -24.50 8.40
C LYS A 102 -4.05 -25.59 8.04
N LEU A 103 -2.86 -25.22 7.58
CA LEU A 103 -1.81 -26.18 7.27
C LEU A 103 -1.17 -26.73 8.57
N SER A 104 -1.02 -25.91 9.60
CA SER A 104 -0.42 -26.34 10.89
C SER A 104 -1.30 -27.28 11.71
N GLU A 105 -2.61 -27.31 11.48
CA GLU A 105 -3.53 -28.27 12.14
C GLU A 105 -3.58 -29.63 11.43
N GLY A 106 -3.04 -29.73 10.21
CA GLY A 106 -3.06 -30.95 9.39
C GLY A 106 -1.84 -31.86 9.52
N GLU A 107 -0.79 -31.44 10.24
CA GLU A 107 0.49 -32.18 10.35
C GLU A 107 0.55 -33.20 11.51
N ASP A 108 -0.55 -33.44 12.23
CA ASP A 108 -0.62 -34.49 13.28
C ASP A 108 -1.00 -35.89 12.75
N ILE A 109 -1.09 -36.09 11.43
CA ILE A 109 -1.31 -37.42 10.82
C ILE A 109 -0.07 -37.81 10.01
N GLN A 110 0.73 -38.72 10.59
CA GLN A 110 1.81 -39.45 9.94
C GLN A 110 1.45 -39.82 8.49
N HIS A 111 2.19 -39.35 7.47
CA HIS A 111 2.27 -40.10 6.21
C HIS A 111 3.56 -39.89 5.41
N SER A 112 3.97 -41.01 4.83
CA SER A 112 5.14 -41.34 4.03
C SER A 112 5.35 -40.50 2.76
N PRO A 113 6.59 -40.46 2.22
CA PRO A 113 6.95 -39.66 1.06
C PRO A 113 6.63 -40.42 -0.24
N ALA A 114 5.36 -40.40 -0.68
CA ALA A 114 5.01 -40.86 -2.02
C ALA A 114 3.62 -40.35 -2.43
N ASP A 115 3.50 -39.05 -2.70
CA ASP A 115 2.67 -38.56 -3.82
C ASP A 115 2.89 -37.04 -4.00
N THR A 116 3.70 -36.74 -5.00
CA THR A 116 4.07 -35.41 -5.47
C THR A 116 2.93 -34.83 -6.31
N SER A 117 2.21 -33.82 -5.79
CA SER A 117 1.67 -32.65 -6.54
C SER A 117 0.57 -31.88 -5.76
N GLY A 118 0.73 -31.69 -4.46
CA GLY A 118 -0.09 -30.78 -3.65
C GLY A 118 0.79 -29.73 -2.99
N SER A 119 0.62 -28.46 -3.37
CA SER A 119 1.39 -27.28 -2.93
C SER A 119 1.60 -27.19 -1.41
N THR A 120 2.66 -27.80 -0.89
CA THR A 120 3.21 -27.61 0.46
C THR A 120 4.03 -26.31 0.52
N PHE A 121 3.43 -25.19 0.09
CA PHE A 121 4.10 -23.89 0.12
C PHE A 121 3.78 -23.20 1.45
N TRP A 122 4.64 -23.44 2.44
CA TRP A 122 4.71 -22.64 3.64
C TRP A 122 5.23 -21.25 3.28
N GLU A 123 4.48 -20.22 3.64
CA GLU A 123 4.86 -18.84 3.36
C GLU A 123 5.20 -18.17 4.70
N ASN A 124 6.47 -17.87 4.93
CA ASN A 124 6.88 -17.20 6.16
C ASN A 124 6.40 -15.74 6.16
N ILE A 125 5.30 -15.46 6.86
CA ILE A 125 4.67 -14.13 6.90
C ILE A 125 5.41 -13.19 7.85
N LEU A 126 5.96 -13.68 8.96
CA LEU A 126 6.70 -12.88 9.95
C LEU A 126 8.17 -13.26 9.98
N GLU A 127 9.05 -12.26 10.09
CA GLU A 127 10.46 -12.49 10.38
C GLU A 127 10.65 -12.84 11.88
N PRO A 128 11.69 -13.60 12.28
CA PRO A 128 11.87 -14.02 13.67
C PRO A 128 11.90 -12.86 14.67
N GLU A 129 12.48 -11.73 14.29
CA GLU A 129 12.51 -10.50 15.09
C GLU A 129 11.12 -9.87 15.24
N GLU A 130 10.32 -9.89 14.18
CA GLU A 130 8.94 -9.39 14.17
C GLU A 130 8.04 -10.27 15.03
N GLU A 131 8.19 -11.59 14.92
CA GLU A 131 7.49 -12.57 15.76
C GLU A 131 7.80 -12.34 17.25
N ARG A 132 9.08 -12.19 17.59
CA ARG A 132 9.49 -11.95 18.99
C ARG A 132 8.91 -10.64 19.53
N ALA A 133 9.00 -9.56 18.75
CA ALA A 133 8.47 -8.25 19.15
C ALA A 133 6.96 -8.27 19.31
N LEU A 134 6.24 -8.97 18.43
CA LEU A 134 4.79 -9.13 18.51
C LEU A 134 4.39 -9.89 19.77
N MET A 135 5.01 -11.05 20.02
CA MET A 135 4.69 -11.87 21.19
C MET A 135 4.95 -11.15 22.51
N ASP A 136 6.04 -10.38 22.62
CA ASP A 136 6.30 -9.55 23.81
C ASP A 136 5.24 -8.46 23.98
N ALA A 137 4.79 -7.85 22.88
CA ALA A 137 3.79 -6.78 22.91
C ALA A 137 2.37 -7.27 23.18
N SER A 138 2.05 -8.52 22.84
CA SER A 138 0.68 -9.06 22.87
C SER A 138 0.31 -9.78 24.18
N VAL A 139 1.25 -9.98 25.12
CA VAL A 139 1.03 -10.74 26.37
C VAL A 139 -0.20 -10.25 27.14
N GLU A 140 -0.50 -8.95 27.09
CA GLU A 140 -1.62 -8.33 27.80
C GLU A 140 -2.93 -8.30 27.00
N PHE A 141 -2.89 -8.61 25.69
CA PHE A 141 -3.99 -8.35 24.76
C PHE A 141 -4.65 -9.60 24.19
N THR A 142 -3.92 -10.72 24.02
CA THR A 142 -4.47 -11.94 23.40
C THR A 142 -3.84 -13.21 23.96
N SER A 143 -4.66 -14.24 24.20
CA SER A 143 -4.20 -15.58 24.58
C SER A 143 -3.96 -16.46 23.35
N GLY A 144 -3.00 -16.11 22.49
CA GLY A 144 -2.62 -16.92 21.33
C GLY A 144 -1.43 -17.83 21.64
N LYS A 145 -1.41 -19.06 21.11
CA LYS A 145 -0.26 -19.98 21.26
C LYS A 145 0.79 -19.76 20.17
N ASN A 146 0.39 -19.18 19.04
CA ASN A 146 1.21 -18.93 17.85
C ASN A 146 1.17 -17.44 17.48
N SER A 147 2.31 -16.87 17.08
CA SER A 147 2.44 -15.46 16.69
C SER A 147 1.55 -15.07 15.49
N MET A 148 1.32 -15.98 14.54
CA MET A 148 0.41 -15.74 13.41
C MET A 148 -1.05 -15.65 13.85
N GLU A 149 -1.45 -16.47 14.82
CA GLU A 149 -2.79 -16.44 15.41
C GLU A 149 -2.99 -15.15 16.22
N VAL A 150 -1.98 -14.76 17.02
CA VAL A 150 -1.95 -13.47 17.72
C VAL A 150 -2.11 -12.32 16.72
N LEU A 151 -1.34 -12.32 15.63
CA LEU A 151 -1.42 -11.29 14.60
C LEU A 151 -2.82 -11.24 13.98
N PHE A 152 -3.38 -12.40 13.62
CA PHE A 152 -4.72 -12.49 13.04
C PHE A 152 -5.80 -11.95 14.00
N ASN A 153 -5.75 -12.35 15.27
CA ASN A 153 -6.72 -11.93 16.28
C ASN A 153 -6.62 -10.42 16.58
N LEU A 154 -5.40 -9.88 16.66
CA LEU A 154 -5.20 -8.43 16.81
C LEU A 154 -5.77 -7.65 15.62
N LEU A 155 -5.47 -8.09 14.40
CA LEU A 155 -5.90 -7.41 13.17
C LEU A 155 -7.40 -7.54 12.89
N THR A 156 -8.05 -8.57 13.42
CA THR A 156 -9.51 -8.78 13.32
C THR A 156 -10.27 -8.32 14.55
N SER A 157 -9.58 -7.76 15.56
CA SER A 157 -10.21 -7.26 16.77
C SER A 157 -11.30 -6.22 16.45
N PRO A 158 -12.47 -6.30 17.10
CA PRO A 158 -13.50 -5.27 16.99
C PRO A 158 -12.91 -3.89 17.28
N ASN A 159 -13.32 -2.86 16.54
CA ASN A 159 -12.90 -1.47 16.72
C ASN A 159 -11.39 -1.19 16.58
N HIS A 160 -10.56 -2.16 16.16
CA HIS A 160 -9.11 -2.01 16.02
C HIS A 160 -8.41 -1.51 17.31
N GLU A 161 -8.73 -2.12 18.46
CA GLU A 161 -8.23 -1.72 19.78
C GLU A 161 -6.69 -1.65 19.86
N TRP A 162 -5.99 -2.47 19.09
CA TRP A 162 -4.53 -2.46 18.98
C TRP A 162 -3.95 -1.09 18.59
N THR A 163 -4.74 -0.23 17.94
CA THR A 163 -4.33 1.14 17.56
C THR A 163 -4.19 2.10 18.74
N SER A 164 -4.69 1.72 19.92
CA SER A 164 -4.62 2.52 21.15
C SER A 164 -3.38 2.23 21.99
N SER A 165 -2.60 1.18 21.66
CA SER A 165 -1.41 0.79 22.40
C SER A 165 -0.15 1.13 21.60
N ASP A 166 0.68 2.04 22.14
CA ASP A 166 1.96 2.40 21.52
C ASP A 166 2.92 1.20 21.41
N LYS A 167 2.82 0.25 22.36
CA LYS A 167 3.59 -1.01 22.33
C LYS A 167 3.19 -1.86 21.12
N LEU A 168 1.89 -2.07 20.91
CA LEU A 168 1.37 -2.82 19.75
C LEU A 168 1.62 -2.10 18.44
N LEU A 169 1.43 -0.78 18.37
CA LEU A 169 1.74 0.01 17.19
C LEU A 169 3.21 -0.13 16.79
N SER A 170 4.12 -0.15 17.77
CA SER A 170 5.56 -0.30 17.52
C SER A 170 5.91 -1.71 17.04
N ALA A 171 5.30 -2.75 17.61
CA ALA A 171 5.52 -4.14 17.21
C ALA A 171 4.90 -4.48 15.84
N LEU A 172 3.72 -3.93 15.52
CA LEU A 172 2.99 -4.22 14.28
C LEU A 172 3.51 -3.42 13.08
N LYS A 173 4.12 -2.26 13.30
CA LYS A 173 4.57 -1.39 12.21
C LYS A 173 5.57 -2.07 11.27
N PRO A 174 6.67 -2.72 11.72
CA PRO A 174 7.61 -3.37 10.82
C PRO A 174 6.98 -4.43 9.90
N PRO A 175 6.27 -5.46 10.41
CA PRO A 175 5.70 -6.50 9.55
C PRO A 175 4.62 -5.93 8.62
N LEU A 176 3.75 -5.05 9.11
CA LEU A 176 2.70 -4.47 8.27
C LEU A 176 3.25 -3.57 7.17
N MET A 177 4.34 -2.83 7.41
CA MET A 177 4.95 -2.01 6.38
C MET A 177 5.67 -2.87 5.33
N ARG A 178 6.41 -3.91 5.77
CA ARG A 178 7.11 -4.85 4.88
C ARG A 178 6.14 -5.62 3.98
N LEU A 179 5.09 -6.18 4.57
CA LEU A 179 4.06 -6.92 3.86
C LEU A 179 3.23 -6.01 2.94
N CYS A 180 3.00 -4.76 3.32
CA CYS A 180 2.37 -3.77 2.44
C CYS A 180 3.24 -3.45 1.22
N ALA A 181 4.56 -3.30 1.41
CA ALA A 181 5.49 -3.10 0.29
C ALA A 181 5.49 -4.30 -0.66
N ARG A 182 5.49 -5.52 -0.12
CA ARG A 182 5.32 -6.75 -0.90
C ARG A 182 4.01 -6.77 -1.68
N TYR A 183 2.89 -6.45 -1.04
CA TYR A 183 1.57 -6.39 -1.67
C TYR A 183 1.52 -5.43 -2.86
N LEU A 184 2.14 -4.25 -2.72
CA LEU A 184 2.18 -3.24 -3.78
C LEU A 184 3.15 -3.59 -4.92
N LEU A 185 4.30 -4.19 -4.62
CA LEU A 185 5.41 -4.33 -5.57
C LEU A 185 5.48 -5.72 -6.23
N GLN A 186 5.21 -6.79 -5.47
CA GLN A 186 5.40 -8.17 -5.90
C GLN A 186 4.08 -8.88 -6.24
N GLU A 187 3.01 -8.67 -5.49
CA GLU A 187 1.75 -9.38 -5.72
C GLU A 187 1.07 -8.91 -7.01
N LYS A 188 0.71 -9.86 -7.89
CA LYS A 188 0.14 -9.58 -9.22
C LYS A 188 -1.20 -10.24 -9.46
N LYS A 189 -2.03 -9.58 -10.27
CA LYS A 189 -3.22 -10.15 -10.92
C LYS A 189 -3.09 -9.97 -12.42
N ARG A 190 -3.04 -11.08 -13.18
CA ARG A 190 -2.86 -11.08 -14.65
C ARG A 190 -1.63 -10.26 -15.09
N GLY A 191 -0.51 -10.44 -14.38
CA GLY A 191 0.76 -9.76 -14.67
C GLY A 191 0.81 -8.26 -14.32
N LYS A 192 -0.21 -7.72 -13.66
CA LYS A 192 -0.29 -6.31 -13.20
C LYS A 192 -0.42 -6.25 -11.69
N ALA A 193 -0.19 -5.08 -11.08
CA ALA A 193 -0.33 -4.89 -9.64
C ALA A 193 -1.69 -5.42 -9.14
N LEU A 194 -1.67 -6.15 -8.03
CA LEU A 194 -2.89 -6.70 -7.42
C LEU A 194 -3.84 -5.60 -6.93
N ASP A 195 -3.28 -4.56 -6.30
CA ASP A 195 -4.04 -3.40 -5.83
C ASP A 195 -4.58 -2.56 -7.00
N SER A 196 -5.88 -2.26 -6.95
CA SER A 196 -6.56 -1.55 -8.03
C SER A 196 -6.13 -0.08 -8.16
N VAL A 197 -5.77 0.58 -7.06
CA VAL A 197 -5.33 1.98 -7.01
C VAL A 197 -3.88 2.09 -7.48
N ALA A 198 -3.01 1.16 -7.08
CA ALA A 198 -1.66 1.00 -7.60
C ALA A 198 -1.71 0.80 -9.11
N ASN A 199 -2.52 -0.16 -9.58
CA ASN A 199 -2.68 -0.44 -11.00
C ASN A 199 -3.10 0.82 -11.78
N PHE A 200 -4.03 1.61 -11.23
CA PHE A 200 -4.42 2.90 -11.81
C PHE A 200 -3.24 3.88 -11.90
N HIS A 201 -2.52 4.15 -10.81
CA HIS A 201 -1.43 5.13 -10.82
C HIS A 201 -0.26 4.71 -11.72
N LEU A 202 0.06 3.42 -11.73
CA LEU A 202 1.15 2.83 -12.51
C LEU A 202 0.85 2.84 -14.02
N GLN A 203 -0.40 2.55 -14.43
CA GLN A 203 -0.81 2.74 -15.83
C GLN A 203 -0.67 4.19 -16.31
N ASN A 204 -0.73 5.12 -15.37
CA ASN A 204 -0.58 6.55 -15.61
C ASN A 204 0.87 7.04 -15.52
N GLY A 205 1.84 6.15 -15.31
CA GLY A 205 3.26 6.48 -15.31
C GLY A 205 3.77 7.02 -13.97
N ALA A 206 3.08 6.72 -12.87
CA ALA A 206 3.64 6.94 -11.55
C ALA A 206 4.69 5.88 -11.19
N MET A 207 5.51 6.20 -10.20
CA MET A 207 6.26 5.23 -9.41
C MET A 207 5.70 5.17 -7.98
N VAL A 208 5.96 4.07 -7.27
CA VAL A 208 5.64 3.94 -5.84
C VAL A 208 6.78 4.58 -5.05
N GLU A 209 6.52 5.69 -4.37
CA GLU A 209 7.60 6.45 -3.71
C GLU A 209 7.74 6.04 -2.24
N ARG A 210 6.63 6.06 -1.49
CA ARG A 210 6.66 5.88 -0.02
C ARG A 210 5.34 5.32 0.48
N ILE A 211 5.41 4.40 1.44
CA ILE A 211 4.25 3.99 2.25
C ILE A 211 4.28 4.72 3.59
N ASN A 212 3.11 5.09 4.10
CA ASN A 212 2.93 5.97 5.24
C ASN A 212 2.16 5.23 6.34
N TRP A 213 2.85 4.92 7.42
CA TRP A 213 2.27 4.30 8.60
C TRP A 213 1.24 5.21 9.27
N MET A 214 0.05 4.68 9.56
CA MET A 214 -1.04 5.38 10.26
C MET A 214 -1.41 6.75 9.67
N ALA A 215 -1.39 6.83 8.33
CA ALA A 215 -1.78 8.04 7.59
C ALA A 215 -3.31 8.20 7.48
N ASP A 216 -4.07 7.11 7.55
CA ASP A 216 -5.54 7.14 7.63
C ASP A 216 -6.00 6.33 8.84
N ARG A 217 -6.26 7.01 9.97
CA ARG A 217 -6.75 6.37 11.20
C ARG A 217 -8.28 6.22 11.23
N SER A 218 -8.98 6.53 10.15
CA SER A 218 -10.41 6.28 10.09
C SER A 218 -10.70 4.78 10.11
N GLU A 219 -11.91 4.39 10.54
CA GLU A 219 -12.37 2.99 10.52
C GLU A 219 -12.18 2.35 9.14
N LYS A 220 -12.48 3.12 8.08
CA LYS A 220 -12.27 2.70 6.69
C LYS A 220 -10.79 2.47 6.37
N GLY A 221 -9.90 3.38 6.77
CA GLY A 221 -8.47 3.27 6.52
C GLY A 221 -7.86 2.07 7.23
N LEU A 222 -8.26 1.84 8.48
CA LEU A 222 -7.86 0.68 9.28
C LEU A 222 -8.35 -0.62 8.63
N TYR A 223 -9.62 -0.69 8.25
CA TYR A 223 -10.20 -1.85 7.59
C TYR A 223 -9.55 -2.17 6.23
N GLN A 224 -9.25 -1.14 5.43
CA GLN A 224 -8.71 -1.35 4.08
C GLN A 224 -7.24 -1.74 4.07
N SER A 225 -6.43 -1.09 4.91
CA SER A 225 -4.98 -1.16 4.83
C SER A 225 -4.23 -1.05 6.16
N GLY A 226 -4.90 -1.24 7.30
CA GLY A 226 -4.28 -1.05 8.62
C GLY A 226 -3.84 0.40 8.85
N GLY A 227 -4.52 1.34 8.19
CA GLY A 227 -4.21 2.77 8.22
C GLY A 227 -3.00 3.20 7.39
N ILE A 228 -2.43 2.28 6.59
CA ILE A 228 -1.32 2.59 5.69
C ILE A 228 -1.84 3.26 4.42
N MET A 229 -1.23 4.38 4.04
CA MET A 229 -1.45 5.03 2.73
C MET A 229 -0.15 5.09 1.93
N VAL A 230 -0.25 5.31 0.62
CA VAL A 230 0.92 5.30 -0.28
C VAL A 230 1.01 6.60 -1.08
N ASN A 231 2.24 7.06 -1.31
CA ASN A 231 2.55 8.12 -2.24
C ASN A 231 2.94 7.56 -3.60
N TYR A 232 2.18 7.91 -4.63
CA TYR A 232 2.56 7.70 -6.03
C TYR A 232 3.12 8.98 -6.61
N VAL A 233 4.30 8.92 -7.21
CA VAL A 233 5.00 10.10 -7.75
C VAL A 233 5.04 10.07 -9.26
N TYR A 234 4.66 11.19 -9.88
CA TYR A 234 4.75 11.46 -11.31
C TYR A 234 5.91 12.42 -11.57
N ARG A 235 7.00 11.89 -12.14
CA ARG A 235 8.13 12.69 -12.61
C ARG A 235 7.94 12.98 -14.09
N LEU A 236 7.79 14.25 -14.47
CA LEU A 236 7.38 14.66 -15.83
C LEU A 236 8.16 13.96 -16.94
N GLY A 237 9.49 13.94 -16.82
CA GLY A 237 10.38 13.32 -17.83
C GLY A 237 10.38 11.79 -17.85
N LYS A 238 9.58 11.13 -17.02
CA LYS A 238 9.52 9.66 -16.87
C LYS A 238 8.13 9.06 -16.99
N ILE A 239 7.07 9.87 -17.04
CA ILE A 239 5.69 9.40 -17.09
C ILE A 239 5.47 8.39 -18.22
N GLU A 240 5.96 8.70 -19.42
CA GLU A 240 5.74 7.84 -20.60
C GLU A 240 6.56 6.55 -20.54
N ASP A 241 7.82 6.64 -20.10
CA ASP A 241 8.70 5.50 -19.91
C ASP A 241 8.12 4.53 -18.87
N TYR A 242 7.69 5.05 -17.72
CA TYR A 242 7.14 4.25 -16.62
C TYR A 242 5.81 3.62 -17.01
N ALA A 243 4.92 4.37 -17.69
CA ALA A 243 3.66 3.82 -18.17
C ALA A 243 3.89 2.71 -19.20
N ARG A 244 4.86 2.88 -20.12
CA ARG A 244 5.21 1.87 -21.12
C ARG A 244 5.77 0.61 -20.46
N SER A 245 6.73 0.76 -19.55
CA SER A 245 7.36 -0.33 -18.80
C SER A 245 6.33 -1.14 -18.00
N TYR A 246 5.41 -0.44 -17.32
CA TYR A 246 4.32 -1.10 -16.61
C TYR A 246 3.34 -1.77 -17.56
N PHE A 247 2.98 -1.15 -18.67
CA PHE A 247 2.03 -1.72 -19.64
C PHE A 247 2.59 -2.98 -20.32
N SER A 248 3.85 -2.99 -20.74
CA SER A 248 4.45 -4.13 -21.44
C SER A 248 4.82 -5.28 -20.49
N ALA A 249 5.56 -4.98 -19.42
CA ALA A 249 6.19 -6.00 -18.58
C ALA A 249 5.58 -6.12 -17.17
N GLY A 250 4.66 -5.21 -16.79
CA GLY A 250 4.17 -5.16 -15.41
C GLY A 250 5.23 -4.66 -14.40
N HIS A 251 6.31 -4.08 -14.91
CA HIS A 251 7.41 -3.56 -14.10
C HIS A 251 6.96 -2.33 -13.31
N ILE A 252 7.24 -2.34 -12.01
CA ILE A 252 6.85 -1.28 -11.08
C ILE A 252 8.11 -0.52 -10.67
N HIS A 253 8.17 0.76 -11.06
CA HIS A 253 9.22 1.65 -10.57
C HIS A 253 8.94 2.04 -9.11
N THR A 254 9.98 2.03 -8.29
CA THR A 254 9.90 2.29 -6.85
C THR A 254 11.10 3.09 -6.35
N SER A 255 10.97 3.75 -5.20
CA SER A 255 12.10 4.46 -4.56
C SER A 255 13.10 3.46 -3.95
N SER A 256 14.34 3.93 -3.73
CA SER A 256 15.38 3.13 -3.07
C SER A 256 15.07 2.80 -1.62
N ASP A 257 14.20 3.58 -0.97
CA ASP A 257 13.81 3.34 0.43
C ASP A 257 12.76 2.25 0.49
N LEU A 258 11.79 2.27 -0.43
CA LEU A 258 10.74 1.27 -0.49
C LEU A 258 11.25 -0.07 -1.04
N SER A 259 12.24 -0.07 -1.94
CA SER A 259 12.84 -1.30 -2.47
C SER A 259 13.54 -2.14 -1.38
N ARG A 260 13.98 -1.52 -0.27
CA ARG A 260 14.63 -2.22 0.85
C ARG A 260 13.72 -3.23 1.54
N TYR A 261 12.40 -2.98 1.54
CA TYR A 261 11.42 -3.90 2.12
C TYR A 261 11.23 -5.19 1.30
N VAL A 262 11.70 -5.20 0.06
CA VAL A 262 11.30 -6.18 -0.96
C VAL A 262 12.53 -6.80 -1.62
N LYS A 263 13.69 -6.79 -0.94
CA LYS A 263 14.94 -7.33 -1.48
C LYS A 263 14.72 -8.74 -2.06
N PRO A 264 15.28 -9.05 -3.25
CA PRO A 264 15.43 -10.44 -3.66
C PRO A 264 16.34 -11.11 -2.62
N LEU A 265 16.03 -12.33 -2.21
CA LEU A 265 17.01 -13.21 -1.58
C LEU A 265 18.20 -13.27 -2.54
N GLU A 266 19.36 -12.73 -2.16
CA GLU A 266 20.59 -12.92 -2.93
C GLU A 266 20.89 -14.42 -2.93
N GLU A 267 20.92 -15.05 -4.11
CA GLU A 267 21.52 -16.37 -4.25
C GLU A 267 23.00 -16.24 -3.85
N PRO A 268 23.51 -17.06 -2.92
CA PRO A 268 24.92 -17.03 -2.58
C PRO A 268 25.74 -17.36 -3.84
N GLN A 269 26.59 -16.41 -4.24
CA GLN A 269 27.57 -16.61 -5.30
C GLN A 269 28.46 -17.79 -4.91
N VAL A 270 28.26 -18.93 -5.56
CA VAL A 270 29.19 -20.05 -5.51
C VAL A 270 30.50 -19.53 -6.10
N THR A 271 31.47 -19.29 -5.22
CA THR A 271 32.84 -19.03 -5.62
C THR A 271 33.40 -20.36 -6.12
N THR A 272 33.39 -20.55 -7.43
CA THR A 272 34.14 -21.65 -8.06
C THR A 272 35.62 -21.33 -7.89
N LEU A 273 36.30 -22.15 -7.07
CA LEU A 273 37.75 -22.20 -6.95
C LEU A 273 38.39 -22.75 -8.24
#